data_AF-A0A822BW21-F1
#
_entry.id   AF-A0A822BW21-F1
#
_cell.length_a   1.000
_cell.length_b   1.000
_cell.length_c   1.000
_cell.angle_alpha   90.00
_cell.angle_beta   90.00
_cell.angle_gamma   90.00
#
_symmetry.space_group_name_H-M   'P 1'
#
loop_
_entity.id
_entity.type
_entity.pdbx_description
1 polymer ?
#
loop_
_entity_poly.entity_id
_entity_poly.type
_entity_poly.pdbx_seq_one_letter_code
_entity_poly.pdbx_strand_id
1 'polypeptide(L)'
;MSIDSYSLTYLLVIILSLTFQSLSSIPLKIQQSGESFIQNHEEFIPTNEWQIVKEGHAIPPGLHVRLNLQTGLREAKLLEDTKQKITSNDIIPISSNNNEQEQISKKNLERAFANLDLSKDDIKTDKKHEEEIKTKFRPYDELKKDFQSMNIKIQTDHEILTNLINELTKTNNEHNLKTILTDLEFYLHQ
;
A
#
# COMPACT_ATOMS: atom_id res chain seq x y z
N MET A 1 -22.65 10.39 -81.42
CA MET A 1 -21.31 10.97 -81.24
C MET A 1 -20.68 10.22 -80.08
N SER A 2 -20.06 9.09 -80.37
CA SER A 2 -19.57 8.15 -79.36
C SER A 2 -18.23 8.64 -78.85
N ILE A 3 -18.14 8.88 -77.54
CA ILE A 3 -16.88 9.23 -76.90
C ILE A 3 -16.12 7.92 -76.73
N ASP A 4 -14.98 7.78 -77.40
CA ASP A 4 -14.18 6.56 -77.36
C ASP A 4 -13.69 6.29 -75.93
N SER A 5 -13.80 5.03 -75.50
CA SER A 5 -13.40 4.53 -74.17
C SER A 5 -12.02 5.04 -73.73
N TYR A 6 -11.08 5.16 -74.66
CA TYR A 6 -9.71 5.63 -74.41
C TYR A 6 -9.63 7.11 -74.02
N SER A 7 -10.57 7.94 -74.47
CA SER A 7 -10.64 9.36 -74.11
C SER A 7 -11.07 9.55 -72.64
N LEU A 8 -12.01 8.72 -72.18
CA LEU A 8 -12.51 8.76 -70.80
C LEU A 8 -11.44 8.31 -69.80
N THR A 9 -10.67 7.27 -70.14
CA THR A 9 -9.58 6.79 -69.29
C THR A 9 -8.44 7.80 -69.21
N TYR A 10 -8.10 8.48 -70.31
CA TYR A 10 -7.06 9.51 -70.30
C TYR A 10 -7.49 10.72 -69.44
N LEU A 11 -8.76 11.12 -69.53
CA LEU A 11 -9.32 12.20 -68.72
C LEU A 11 -9.32 11.85 -67.23
N LEU A 12 -9.62 10.60 -66.87
CA LEU A 12 -9.59 10.12 -65.48
C LEU A 12 -8.16 10.06 -64.90
N VAL A 13 -7.16 9.65 -65.70
CA VAL A 13 -5.75 9.64 -65.30
C VAL A 13 -5.23 11.08 -65.10
N ILE A 14 -5.63 12.02 -65.95
CA ILE A 14 -5.26 13.44 -65.81
C ILE A 14 -5.83 14.05 -64.53
N ILE A 15 -7.11 13.78 -64.21
CA ILE A 15 -7.75 14.26 -62.96
C ILE A 15 -7.08 13.68 -61.71
N LEU A 16 -6.71 12.39 -61.74
CA LEU A 16 -5.96 11.74 -60.65
C LEU A 16 -4.56 12.35 -60.47
N SER A 17 -3.86 12.69 -61.55
CA SER A 17 -2.54 13.36 -61.46
C SER A 17 -2.62 14.80 -60.95
N LEU A 18 -3.66 15.56 -61.32
CA LEU A 18 -3.84 16.96 -60.92
C LEU A 18 -4.23 17.08 -59.44
N THR A 19 -5.01 16.14 -58.91
CA THR A 19 -5.41 16.12 -57.49
C THR A 19 -4.27 15.70 -56.56
N PHE A 20 -3.31 14.90 -57.05
CA PHE A 20 -2.15 14.46 -56.26
C PHE A 20 -1.16 15.60 -55.96
N GLN A 21 -1.02 16.58 -56.86
CA GLN A 21 -0.15 17.75 -56.65
C GLN A 21 -0.73 18.79 -55.68
N SER A 22 -2.03 18.72 -55.36
CA SER A 22 -2.69 19.67 -54.46
C SER A 22 -2.73 19.20 -52.99
N LEU A 23 -2.34 17.95 -52.69
CA LEU A 23 -2.33 17.43 -51.31
C LEU A 23 -0.99 17.64 -50.57
N SER A 24 0.08 18.06 -51.25
CA SER A 24 1.41 18.21 -50.65
C SER A 24 1.67 19.57 -49.98
N SER A 25 0.68 20.46 -49.87
CA SER A 25 0.86 21.82 -49.35
C SER A 25 0.00 22.14 -48.12
N ILE A 26 -0.33 21.14 -47.31
CA ILE A 26 -0.83 21.38 -45.95
C ILE A 26 0.39 21.44 -45.03
N PRO A 27 0.78 22.60 -44.48
CA PRO A 27 1.71 22.59 -43.36
C PRO A 27 0.96 21.95 -42.19
N LEU A 28 1.29 20.68 -41.91
CA LEU A 28 1.01 20.07 -40.62
C LEU A 28 1.77 20.91 -39.59
N LYS A 29 1.07 21.89 -39.03
CA LYS A 29 1.46 22.46 -37.75
C LYS A 29 1.24 21.33 -36.74
N ILE A 30 2.29 20.53 -36.57
CA ILE A 30 2.46 19.69 -35.40
C ILE A 30 2.51 20.68 -34.25
N GLN A 31 1.33 21.01 -33.73
CA GLN A 31 1.20 21.41 -32.35
C GLN A 31 1.73 20.20 -31.59
N GLN A 32 2.98 20.27 -31.15
CA GLN A 32 3.42 19.43 -30.04
C GLN A 32 2.58 19.86 -28.83
N SER A 33 1.32 19.43 -28.78
CA SER A 33 0.71 19.11 -27.50
C SER A 33 1.31 17.77 -27.10
N GLY A 34 2.60 17.81 -26.75
CA GLY A 34 3.01 17.05 -25.60
C GLY A 34 2.21 17.63 -24.44
N GLU A 35 0.98 17.17 -24.29
CA GLU A 35 0.43 16.96 -22.96
C GLU A 35 1.38 15.93 -22.36
N SER A 36 2.48 16.44 -21.81
CA SER A 36 3.00 15.85 -20.62
C SER A 36 1.79 15.76 -19.70
N PHE A 37 1.29 14.54 -19.48
CA PHE A 37 0.73 14.19 -18.19
C PHE A 37 1.86 14.38 -17.17
N ILE A 38 2.27 15.62 -16.92
CA ILE A 38 2.77 15.99 -15.62
C ILE A 38 1.50 15.97 -14.80
N GLN A 39 1.15 14.77 -14.34
CA GLN A 39 0.37 14.65 -13.14
C GLN A 39 1.20 15.42 -12.12
N ASN A 40 0.80 16.67 -11.90
CA ASN A 40 1.41 17.53 -10.90
C ASN A 40 1.02 16.89 -9.58
N HIS A 41 1.77 15.87 -9.19
CA HIS A 41 1.63 15.23 -7.91
C HIS A 41 2.01 16.34 -6.94
N GLU A 42 0.99 16.95 -6.32
CA GLU A 42 1.20 17.82 -5.18
C GLU A 42 2.01 17.01 -4.17
N GLU A 43 3.30 17.33 -4.04
CA GLU A 43 4.14 16.63 -3.09
C GLU A 43 3.64 16.97 -1.68
N PHE A 44 3.53 15.96 -0.82
CA PHE A 44 3.10 16.19 0.55
C PHE A 44 4.16 17.04 1.26
N ILE A 45 3.81 18.30 1.59
CA ILE A 45 4.71 19.23 2.28
C ILE A 45 4.70 18.88 3.78
N PRO A 46 5.80 18.34 4.34
CA PRO A 46 5.78 17.87 5.70
C PRO A 46 5.80 19.03 6.70
N THR A 47 5.05 18.91 7.79
CA THR A 47 5.12 19.84 8.92
C THR A 47 5.25 19.11 10.24
N ASN A 48 5.62 19.86 11.29
CA ASN A 48 5.68 19.38 12.66
C ASN A 48 4.30 19.21 13.30
N GLU A 49 3.19 19.24 12.55
CA GLU A 49 1.86 18.88 13.03
C GLU A 49 1.27 17.77 12.15
N TRP A 50 0.32 17.02 12.71
CA TRP A 50 -0.37 15.96 11.98
C TRP A 50 -1.20 16.55 10.84
N GLN A 51 -0.89 16.14 9.60
CA GLN A 51 -1.67 16.52 8.42
C GLN A 51 -2.24 15.28 7.75
N ILE A 52 -3.43 15.43 7.16
CA ILE A 52 -4.10 14.37 6.42
C ILE A 52 -3.35 14.12 5.10
N VAL A 53 -3.04 12.86 4.84
CA VAL A 53 -2.46 12.41 3.57
C VAL A 53 -3.61 12.08 2.62
N LYS A 54 -3.62 12.71 1.45
CA LYS A 54 -4.60 12.41 0.39
C LYS A 54 -4.30 11.06 -0.25
N GLU A 55 -5.35 10.31 -0.58
CA GLU A 55 -5.23 9.05 -1.32
C GLU A 55 -4.50 9.27 -2.66
N GLY A 56 -3.54 8.39 -2.97
CA GLY A 56 -2.72 8.49 -4.19
C GLY A 56 -1.58 9.51 -4.14
N HIS A 57 -1.31 10.16 -3.01
CA HIS A 57 -0.12 10.99 -2.81
C HIS A 57 1.01 10.16 -2.19
N ALA A 58 2.19 10.20 -2.80
CA ALA A 58 3.38 9.57 -2.23
C ALA A 58 3.85 10.36 -0.99
N ILE A 59 4.13 9.64 0.10
CA ILE A 59 4.64 10.23 1.34
C ILE A 59 6.18 10.22 1.26
N PRO A 60 6.86 11.37 1.37
CA PRO A 60 8.32 11.40 1.44
C PRO A 60 8.86 10.53 2.59
N PRO A 61 10.01 9.85 2.42
CA PRO A 61 10.61 9.04 3.47
C PRO A 61 11.02 9.91 4.66
N GLY A 62 10.96 9.34 5.88
CA GLY A 62 11.34 10.03 7.12
C GLY A 62 10.18 10.74 7.85
N LEU A 63 8.96 10.63 7.34
CA LEU A 63 7.76 11.14 8.01
C LEU A 63 7.12 10.09 8.90
N HIS A 64 6.58 10.52 10.03
CA HIS A 64 5.84 9.65 10.94
C HIS A 64 4.38 9.59 10.48
N VAL A 65 3.92 8.39 10.11
CA VAL A 65 2.58 8.16 9.55
C VAL A 65 1.73 7.39 10.55
N ARG A 66 0.45 7.76 10.71
CA ARG A 66 -0.54 7.01 11.49
C ARG A 66 -1.86 6.89 10.74
N LEU A 67 -2.67 5.92 11.14
CA LEU A 67 -4.08 5.83 10.76
C LEU A 67 -4.94 6.37 11.92
N ASN A 68 -5.75 7.38 11.65
CA ASN A 68 -6.72 7.89 12.62
C ASN A 68 -7.95 6.96 12.64
N LEU A 69 -8.13 6.18 13.71
CA LEU A 69 -9.23 5.20 13.78
C LEU A 69 -10.63 5.81 13.90
N GLN A 70 -10.74 7.08 14.29
CA GLN A 70 -12.03 7.76 14.38
C GLN A 70 -12.49 8.26 13.00
N THR A 71 -11.57 8.77 12.19
CA THR A 71 -11.88 9.34 10.87
C THR A 71 -11.58 8.39 9.71
N GLY A 72 -10.79 7.33 9.95
CA GLY A 72 -10.31 6.40 8.94
C GLY A 72 -9.22 6.98 8.03
N LEU A 73 -8.71 8.18 8.30
CA LEU A 73 -7.78 8.88 7.42
C LEU A 73 -6.32 8.64 7.82
N ARG A 74 -5.44 8.53 6.82
CA ARG A 74 -3.99 8.50 7.02
C ARG A 74 -3.51 9.92 7.32
N GLU A 75 -2.64 10.05 8.32
CA GLU A 75 -2.05 11.32 8.72
C GLU A 75 -0.53 11.18 8.79
N ALA A 76 0.22 12.23 8.48
CA ALA A 76 1.68 12.27 8.57
C ALA A 76 2.19 13.55 9.23
N LYS A 77 3.32 13.45 9.94
CA LYS A 77 4.01 14.56 10.61
C LYS A 77 5.53 14.39 10.52
N LEU A 78 6.25 15.49 10.43
CA LEU A 78 7.70 15.56 10.56
C LEU A 78 8.06 15.53 12.06
N LEU A 79 8.92 14.58 12.46
CA LEU A 79 9.47 14.56 13.82
C LEU A 79 10.69 15.48 13.85
N GLU A 80 10.74 16.39 14.82
CA GLU A 80 11.98 17.10 15.10
C GLU A 80 12.98 16.11 15.71
N ASP A 81 14.23 16.16 15.27
CA ASP A 81 15.38 15.45 15.86
C ASP A 81 15.73 16.02 17.26
N THR A 82 14.71 16.21 18.09
CA THR A 82 14.93 16.35 19.51
C THR A 82 15.39 14.98 19.98
N LYS A 83 16.69 14.90 20.33
CA LYS A 83 17.26 13.85 21.17
C LYS A 83 16.52 13.89 22.51
N GLN A 84 15.26 13.46 22.52
CA GLN A 84 14.48 13.31 23.73
C GLN A 84 15.19 12.21 24.49
N LYS A 85 15.71 12.59 25.65
CA LYS A 85 16.34 11.71 26.61
C LYS A 85 15.22 10.79 27.11
N ILE A 86 14.98 9.69 26.39
CA ILE A 86 14.02 8.67 26.78
C ILE A 86 14.49 8.17 28.14
N THR A 87 13.73 8.53 29.18
CA THR A 87 13.91 7.95 30.50
C THR A 87 13.48 6.50 30.40
N SER A 88 14.28 5.62 30.99
CA SER A 88 14.41 4.19 30.70
C SER A 88 13.18 3.32 31.02
N ASN A 89 12.01 3.91 31.24
CA ASN A 89 10.83 3.22 31.76
C ASN A 89 9.63 3.13 30.81
N ASP A 90 9.56 3.88 29.70
CA ASP A 90 8.29 3.95 28.94
C ASP A 90 8.30 3.44 27.50
N ILE A 91 9.44 3.12 26.87
CA ILE A 91 9.43 2.61 25.49
C ILE A 91 10.59 1.63 25.30
N ILE A 92 10.30 0.40 24.88
CA ILE A 92 11.30 -0.46 24.22
C ILE A 92 11.31 -0.01 22.75
N PRO A 93 12.33 0.74 22.28
CA PRO A 93 12.45 1.03 20.87
C PRO A 93 12.79 -0.27 20.14
N ILE A 94 11.85 -0.78 19.34
CA ILE A 94 12.17 -1.78 18.32
C ILE A 94 12.95 -1.01 17.25
N SER A 95 14.27 -0.98 17.42
CA SER A 95 15.18 -0.52 16.39
C SER A 95 15.20 -1.62 15.31
N SER A 96 14.52 -1.37 14.20
CA SER A 96 14.68 -2.13 12.96
C SER A 96 16.06 -1.85 12.37
N ASN A 97 17.09 -2.39 13.01
CA ASN A 97 18.42 -2.49 12.44
C ASN A 97 18.67 -3.94 12.04
N ASN A 98 19.00 -4.07 10.78
CA ASN A 98 19.11 -5.31 10.03
C ASN A 98 20.00 -6.36 10.69
N ASN A 99 19.60 -7.62 10.46
CA ASN A 99 20.37 -8.84 10.68
C ASN A 99 20.49 -9.30 12.12
N GLU A 100 19.37 -9.71 12.70
CA GLU A 100 19.29 -10.92 13.51
C GLU A 100 17.81 -11.19 13.74
N GLN A 101 17.32 -12.33 13.26
CA GLN A 101 16.08 -12.90 13.75
C GLN A 101 16.32 -13.32 15.21
N GLU A 102 16.36 -12.37 16.14
CA GLU A 102 15.99 -12.65 17.51
C GLU A 102 14.48 -12.89 17.49
N GLN A 103 14.10 -14.10 17.05
CA GLN A 103 12.97 -14.78 17.63
C GLN A 103 13.12 -14.57 19.13
N ILE A 104 12.20 -13.82 19.73
CA ILE A 104 12.10 -13.65 21.17
C ILE A 104 12.01 -15.07 21.72
N SER A 105 13.17 -15.63 22.06
CA SER A 105 13.27 -17.06 22.34
C SER A 105 12.41 -17.30 23.56
N LYS A 106 11.64 -18.39 23.59
CA LYS A 106 10.83 -18.77 24.76
C LYS A 106 11.63 -18.61 26.07
N LYS A 107 12.94 -18.85 26.00
CA LYS A 107 13.90 -18.67 27.09
C LYS A 107 14.08 -17.23 27.58
N ASN A 108 14.08 -16.24 26.69
CA ASN A 108 14.16 -14.81 27.06
C ASN A 108 12.84 -14.34 27.67
N LEU A 109 11.73 -14.80 27.12
CA LEU A 109 10.39 -14.54 27.66
C LEU A 109 10.23 -15.16 29.05
N GLU A 110 10.63 -16.43 29.21
CA GLU A 110 10.59 -17.18 30.47
C GLU A 110 11.47 -16.53 31.56
N ARG A 111 12.64 -15.99 31.19
CA ARG A 111 13.48 -15.21 32.11
C ARG A 111 12.83 -13.88 32.51
N ALA A 112 12.17 -13.19 31.58
CA ALA A 112 11.44 -11.97 31.90
C ALA A 112 10.27 -12.23 32.86
N PHE A 113 9.57 -13.36 32.69
CA PHE A 113 8.53 -13.80 33.62
C PHE A 113 9.07 -14.28 34.97
N ALA A 114 10.24 -14.92 35.01
CA ALA A 114 10.87 -15.34 36.26
C ALA A 114 11.35 -14.17 37.13
N ASN A 115 11.68 -13.03 36.51
CA ASN A 115 12.10 -11.81 37.21
C ASN A 115 10.92 -10.92 37.64
N LEU A 116 9.70 -11.21 37.18
CA LEU A 116 8.49 -10.63 37.76
C LEU A 116 8.25 -11.32 39.10
N ASP A 117 8.81 -10.75 40.17
CA ASP A 117 8.57 -11.18 41.55
C ASP A 117 7.13 -10.82 41.96
N LEU A 118 6.17 -11.55 41.39
CA LEU A 118 4.78 -11.52 41.79
C LEU A 118 4.67 -12.35 43.06
N SER A 119 4.95 -11.70 44.18
CA SER A 119 4.59 -12.25 45.49
C SER A 119 3.11 -12.65 45.43
N LYS A 120 2.80 -13.90 45.76
CA LYS A 120 1.42 -14.45 45.71
C LYS A 120 0.40 -13.61 46.51
N ASP A 121 0.88 -12.74 47.38
CA ASP A 121 0.09 -11.81 48.17
C ASP A 121 -0.37 -10.55 47.40
N ASP A 122 0.29 -10.18 46.29
CA ASP A 122 -0.10 -9.06 45.41
C ASP A 122 -1.17 -9.46 44.37
N ILE A 123 -1.34 -10.76 44.14
CA ILE A 123 -2.45 -11.33 43.34
C ILE A 123 -3.61 -11.70 44.28
N LYS A 124 -3.96 -10.80 45.20
CA LYS A 124 -5.34 -10.75 45.68
C LYS A 124 -6.09 -9.89 44.68
N THR A 125 -6.55 -10.50 43.59
CA THR A 125 -7.62 -9.88 42.82
C THR A 125 -8.77 -9.68 43.78
N ASP A 126 -8.98 -8.43 44.21
CA ASP A 126 -10.15 -8.06 44.99
C ASP A 126 -11.36 -8.67 44.26
N LYS A 127 -12.13 -9.52 44.93
CA LYS A 127 -13.27 -10.21 44.29
C LYS A 127 -14.20 -9.22 43.57
N LYS A 128 -14.25 -7.98 44.09
CA LYS A 128 -14.93 -6.84 43.49
C LYS A 128 -14.39 -6.46 42.11
N HIS A 129 -13.08 -6.45 41.92
CA HIS A 129 -12.45 -6.17 40.63
C HIS A 129 -12.69 -7.30 39.62
N GLU A 130 -12.65 -8.55 40.07
CA GLU A 130 -12.95 -9.71 39.21
C GLU A 130 -14.42 -9.72 38.75
N GLU A 131 -15.36 -9.38 39.64
CA GLU A 131 -16.77 -9.21 39.27
C GLU A 131 -16.97 -8.04 38.32
N GLU A 132 -16.30 -6.90 38.54
CA GLU A 132 -16.34 -5.76 37.62
C GLU A 132 -15.86 -6.16 36.22
N ILE A 133 -14.74 -6.89 36.11
CA ILE A 133 -14.22 -7.41 34.83
C ILE A 133 -15.24 -8.33 34.15
N LYS A 134 -15.86 -9.26 34.90
CA LYS A 134 -16.87 -10.19 34.35
C LYS A 134 -18.13 -9.48 33.87
N THR A 135 -18.49 -8.33 34.47
CA THR A 135 -19.61 -7.51 33.98
C THR A 135 -19.24 -6.65 32.77
N LYS A 136 -17.97 -6.29 32.62
CA LYS A 136 -17.50 -5.35 31.59
C LYS A 136 -17.08 -6.03 30.28
N PHE A 137 -16.67 -7.29 30.34
CA PHE A 137 -16.14 -8.03 29.19
C PHE A 137 -16.89 -9.34 28.97
N ARG A 138 -17.02 -9.75 27.69
CA ARG A 138 -17.53 -11.06 27.31
C ARG A 138 -16.62 -12.19 27.80
N PRO A 139 -17.15 -13.39 28.10
CA PRO A 139 -16.33 -14.52 28.50
C PRO A 139 -15.34 -14.91 27.41
N TYR A 140 -14.14 -15.32 27.84
CA TYR A 140 -13.03 -15.67 26.94
C TYR A 140 -13.43 -16.73 25.90
N ASP A 141 -14.20 -17.74 26.30
CA ASP A 141 -14.61 -18.83 25.40
C ASP A 141 -15.52 -18.34 24.25
N GLU A 142 -16.37 -17.35 24.52
CA GLU A 142 -17.22 -16.72 23.52
C GLU A 142 -16.38 -15.86 22.57
N LEU A 143 -15.48 -15.02 23.12
CA LEU A 143 -14.56 -14.22 22.31
C LEU A 143 -13.68 -15.09 21.41
N LYS A 144 -13.20 -16.23 21.92
CA LYS A 144 -12.42 -17.19 21.16
C LYS A 144 -13.23 -17.83 20.03
N LYS A 145 -14.49 -18.17 20.31
CA LYS A 145 -15.41 -18.70 19.29
C LYS A 145 -15.71 -17.66 18.22
N ASP A 146 -16.00 -16.42 18.61
CA ASP A 146 -16.24 -15.31 17.67
C ASP A 146 -15.02 -15.07 16.80
N PHE A 147 -13.83 -14.99 17.41
CA PHE A 147 -12.57 -14.82 16.67
C PHE A 147 -12.33 -15.94 15.66
N GLN A 148 -12.55 -17.19 16.06
CA GLN A 148 -12.47 -18.34 15.14
C GLN A 148 -13.52 -18.27 14.03
N SER A 149 -14.75 -17.85 14.36
CA SER A 149 -15.84 -17.71 13.39
C SER A 149 -15.58 -16.63 12.34
N MET A 150 -14.87 -15.56 12.72
CA MET A 150 -14.52 -14.47 11.81
C MET A 150 -13.46 -14.87 10.78
N ASN A 151 -12.84 -16.06 10.92
CA ASN A 151 -11.82 -16.62 10.02
C ASN A 151 -10.80 -15.57 9.55
N ILE A 152 -10.39 -14.70 10.47
CA ILE A 152 -9.46 -13.60 10.16
C ILE A 152 -8.08 -14.22 10.01
N LYS A 153 -7.70 -14.45 8.76
CA LYS A 153 -6.34 -14.88 8.43
C LYS A 153 -5.44 -13.66 8.52
N ILE A 154 -4.87 -13.43 9.71
CA ILE A 154 -3.84 -12.41 9.91
C ILE A 154 -2.60 -12.89 9.16
N GLN A 155 -2.30 -12.26 8.03
CA GLN A 155 -1.07 -12.48 7.28
C GLN A 155 -0.26 -11.20 7.31
N THR A 156 1.05 -11.34 7.54
CA THR A 156 1.96 -10.20 7.37
C THR A 156 2.17 -9.91 5.88
N ASP A 157 2.53 -8.68 5.51
CA ASP A 157 2.81 -8.34 4.10
C ASP A 157 3.89 -9.25 3.50
N HIS A 158 4.89 -9.63 4.31
CA HIS A 158 5.89 -10.62 3.93
C HIS A 158 5.27 -12.00 3.64
N GLU A 159 4.37 -12.49 4.50
CA GLU A 159 3.65 -13.74 4.25
C GLU A 159 2.75 -13.65 3.02
N ILE A 160 2.13 -12.49 2.75
CA ILE A 160 1.31 -12.28 1.56
C ILE A 160 2.19 -12.35 0.31
N LEU A 161 3.31 -11.61 0.28
CA LEU A 161 4.26 -11.60 -0.84
C LEU A 161 4.84 -13.00 -1.10
N THR A 162 5.28 -13.70 -0.06
CA THR A 162 5.78 -15.08 -0.20
C THR A 162 4.72 -16.04 -0.74
N ASN A 163 3.45 -15.88 -0.34
CA ASN A 163 2.36 -16.66 -0.91
C ASN A 163 2.11 -16.32 -2.39
N LEU A 164 2.09 -15.05 -2.77
CA LEU A 164 1.94 -14.61 -4.15
C LEU A 164 3.07 -15.15 -5.04
N ILE A 165 4.32 -15.08 -4.56
CA ILE A 165 5.48 -15.65 -5.28
C ILE A 165 5.34 -17.17 -5.41
N ASN A 166 4.96 -17.86 -4.34
CA ASN A 166 4.74 -19.31 -4.39
C ASN A 166 3.61 -19.69 -5.36
N GLU A 167 2.55 -18.89 -5.43
CA GLU A 167 1.44 -19.09 -6.36
C GLU A 167 1.86 -18.83 -7.81
N LEU A 168 2.72 -17.82 -8.03
CA LEU A 168 3.32 -17.53 -9.34
C LEU A 168 4.14 -18.73 -9.85
N THR A 169 4.92 -19.38 -8.99
CA THR A 169 5.74 -20.54 -9.39
C THR A 169 4.93 -21.79 -9.73
N LYS A 170 3.66 -21.87 -9.27
CA LYS A 170 2.78 -23.03 -9.47
C LYS A 170 1.75 -22.81 -10.59
N THR A 171 1.53 -21.56 -10.97
CA THR A 171 0.51 -21.19 -11.94
C THR A 171 1.01 -21.36 -13.37
N ASN A 172 0.28 -22.12 -14.18
CA ASN A 172 0.49 -22.27 -15.63
C ASN A 172 -0.51 -21.47 -16.48
N ASN A 173 -1.44 -20.74 -15.85
CA ASN A 173 -2.47 -19.95 -16.52
C ASN A 173 -2.05 -18.48 -16.62
N GLU A 174 -2.02 -17.95 -17.84
CA GLU A 174 -1.66 -16.55 -18.13
C GLU A 174 -2.58 -15.54 -17.41
N HIS A 175 -3.88 -15.84 -17.30
CA HIS A 175 -4.82 -14.95 -16.64
C HIS A 175 -4.52 -14.82 -15.14
N ASN A 176 -4.30 -15.96 -14.48
CA ASN A 176 -3.95 -15.99 -13.06
C ASN A 176 -2.59 -15.37 -12.81
N LEU A 177 -1.63 -15.58 -13.73
CA LEU A 177 -0.31 -14.96 -13.66
C LEU A 177 -0.42 -13.44 -13.68
N LYS A 178 -1.26 -12.87 -14.56
CA LYS A 178 -1.48 -11.43 -14.59
C LYS A 178 -2.07 -10.91 -13.27
N THR A 179 -3.06 -11.59 -12.72
CA THR A 179 -3.66 -11.22 -11.42
C THR A 179 -2.64 -11.28 -10.28
N ILE A 180 -1.84 -12.34 -10.22
CA ILE A 180 -0.80 -12.48 -9.18
C ILE A 180 0.26 -11.38 -9.31
N LEU A 181 0.65 -11.02 -10.54
CA LEU A 181 1.62 -9.93 -10.76
C LEU A 181 1.07 -8.56 -10.39
N THR A 182 -0.21 -8.28 -10.69
CA THR A 182 -0.84 -7.02 -10.28
C THR A 182 -0.95 -6.92 -8.77
N ASP A 183 -1.25 -8.03 -8.09
CA ASP A 183 -1.33 -8.06 -6.63
C ASP A 183 0.06 -7.89 -6.01
N LEU A 184 1.08 -8.53 -6.56
CA LEU A 184 2.47 -8.36 -6.12
C LEU A 184 2.94 -6.91 -6.26
N GLU A 185 2.65 -6.27 -7.40
CA GLU A 185 2.94 -4.85 -7.63
C GLU A 185 2.28 -3.97 -6.57
N PHE A 186 1.01 -4.22 -6.27
CA PHE A 186 0.27 -3.48 -5.25
C PHE A 186 0.94 -3.58 -3.87
N TYR A 187 1.34 -4.79 -3.45
CA TYR A 187 2.00 -4.99 -2.14
C TYR A 187 3.43 -4.47 -2.09
N LEU A 188 4.12 -4.31 -3.23
CA LEU A 188 5.46 -3.73 -3.28
C LEU A 188 5.46 -2.19 -3.25
N HIS A 189 4.32 -1.55 -3.53
CA HIS A 189 4.19 -0.09 -3.52
C HIS A 189 3.69 0.50 -2.19
N GLN A 190 3.22 -0.33 -1.25
CA GLN A 190 2.82 0.13 0.10
C GLN A 190 4.04 0.46 0.98
#